data_AF-A0A818TCP8-F1
#
_entry.id   AF-A0A818TCP8-F1
#
_cell.length_a   1.000
_cell.length_b   1.000
_cell.length_c   1.000
_cell.angle_alpha   90.00
_cell.angle_beta   90.00
_cell.angle_gamma   90.00
#
_symmetry.space_group_name_H-M   'P 1'
#
loop_
_entity.id
_entity.type
_entity.pdbx_description
1 polymer ?
#
loop_
_entity_poly.entity_id
_entity_poly.type
_entity_poly.pdbx_seq_one_letter_code
_entity_poly.pdbx_strand_id
1 'polypeptide(L)' 'MTITVYGSYRSTCTKRVLTTLHEKGLKFEFQPIDLSKGEQKDPKYLEEKQPFGVIPVLVDDGFQIYGE' A
#
# COMPACT_ATOMS: atom_id res chain seq x y z
N MET A 1 -7.07 -11.70 -10.00
CA MET A 1 -7.59 -10.38 -9.60
C MET A 1 -7.56 -10.30 -8.09
N THR A 2 -6.36 -10.28 -7.53
CA THR A 2 -6.13 -10.10 -6.09
C THR A 2 -5.40 -8.78 -5.92
N ILE A 3 -6.16 -7.73 -5.58
CA ILE A 3 -5.61 -6.42 -5.28
C ILE A 3 -5.15 -6.44 -3.83
N THR A 4 -3.88 -6.20 -3.57
CA THR A 4 -3.33 -6.03 -2.23
C THR A 4 -2.85 -4.60 -2.05
N VAL A 5 -3.29 -3.95 -0.97
CA VAL A 5 -2.86 -2.60 -0.60
C VAL A 5 -2.04 -2.66 0.66
N TYR A 6 -0.78 -2.24 0.56
CA TYR A 6 0.14 -2.09 1.69
C TYR A 6 0.15 -0.64 2.14
N GLY A 7 -0.17 -0.39 3.41
CA GLY A 7 -0.15 0.97 3.95
C GLY A 7 -0.75 1.07 5.34
N SER A 8 -0.97 2.30 5.81
CA SER A 8 -1.52 2.55 7.13
C SER A 8 -2.89 3.20 7.05
N TYR A 9 -3.87 2.72 7.82
CA TYR A 9 -5.17 3.39 7.97
C TYR A 9 -5.06 4.84 8.46
N ARG A 10 -3.93 5.21 9.09
CA ARG A 10 -3.68 6.59 9.54
C ARG A 10 -3.25 7.52 8.41
N SER A 11 -2.74 6.98 7.29
CA SER A 11 -2.28 7.78 6.15
C SER A 11 -3.43 8.22 5.24
N THR A 12 -3.45 9.50 4.90
CA THR A 12 -4.43 10.07 3.96
C THR A 12 -4.26 9.48 2.55
N CYS A 13 -3.03 9.22 2.12
CA CYS A 13 -2.72 8.62 0.81
C CYS A 13 -3.27 7.19 0.73
N THR A 14 -3.12 6.39 1.80
CA THR A 14 -3.70 5.04 1.87
C THR A 14 -5.22 5.09 1.84
N LYS A 15 -5.85 5.99 2.60
CA LYS A 15 -7.31 6.16 2.57
C LYS A 15 -7.84 6.47 1.18
N ARG A 16 -7.16 7.34 0.40
CA ARG A 16 -7.57 7.65 -0.99
C ARG A 16 -7.66 6.40 -1.85
N VAL A 17 -6.65 5.53 -1.79
CA VAL A 17 -6.62 4.27 -2.56
C VAL A 17 -7.74 3.33 -2.10
N LEU A 18 -7.88 3.15 -0.78
CA LEU A 18 -8.94 2.29 -0.21
C LEU A 18 -10.35 2.77 -0.58
N THR A 19 -10.62 4.06 -0.45
CA THR A 19 -11.90 4.65 -0.86
C THR A 19 -12.13 4.43 -2.36
N THR A 20 -11.13 4.65 -3.21
CA THR A 20 -11.27 4.44 -4.66
C THR A 20 -11.61 2.98 -5.00
N LEU A 21 -10.96 2.02 -4.32
CA LEU A 21 -11.25 0.60 -4.51
C LEU A 21 -12.65 0.23 -4.02
N HIS A 22 -13.06 0.80 -2.89
CA HIS A 22 -14.38 0.61 -2.31
C HIS A 22 -15.49 1.18 -3.21
N GLU A 23 -15.32 2.40 -3.71
CA GLU A 23 -16.25 3.04 -4.66
C GLU A 23 -16.35 2.27 -5.98
N LYS A 24 -15.25 1.63 -6.43
CA LYS A 24 -15.25 0.75 -7.59
C LYS A 24 -15.87 -0.64 -7.31
N GLY A 25 -16.22 -0.95 -6.06
CA GLY A 25 -16.74 -2.26 -5.65
C GLY A 25 -15.73 -3.41 -5.84
N LEU A 26 -14.44 -3.09 -5.89
CA LEU A 26 -13.39 -4.09 -6.08
C LEU A 26 -13.05 -4.75 -4.75
N LYS A 27 -12.87 -6.07 -4.77
CA LYS A 27 -12.34 -6.80 -3.61
C LYS A 27 -10.83 -6.57 -3.53
N PHE A 28 -10.36 -6.18 -2.36
CA PHE A 28 -8.95 -6.00 -2.09
C PHE A 28 -8.59 -6.54 -0.71
N GLU A 29 -7.34 -6.95 -0.56
CA GLU A 29 -6.73 -7.30 0.71
C GLU A 29 -5.91 -6.11 1.22
N PHE A 30 -6.06 -5.80 2.51
CA PHE A 30 -5.30 -4.73 3.14
C PHE A 30 -4.22 -5.30 4.05
N GLN A 31 -2.98 -4.94 3.77
CA GLN A 31 -1.82 -5.28 4.57
C GLN A 31 -1.37 -4.03 5.36
N PRO A 32 -1.66 -3.96 6.68
CA PRO A 32 -1.31 -2.82 7.50
C PRO A 32 0.21 -2.70 7.65
N ILE A 33 0.72 -1.47 7.49
CA ILE A 33 2.10 -1.07 7.80
C ILE A 33 2.07 -0.11 8.99
N ASP A 34 2.87 -0.41 10.01
CA ASP A 34 3.04 0.40 11.19
C ASP A 34 4.11 1.48 10.96
N LEU A 35 3.62 2.66 10.59
CA LEU A 35 4.45 3.85 10.43
C LEU A 35 5.16 4.27 11.73
N SER A 36 4.61 3.91 12.90
CA SER A 36 5.17 4.28 14.19
C SER A 36 6.45 3.50 14.48
N LYS A 37 6.53 2.27 13.96
CA LYS A 37 7.72 1.41 14.03
C LYS A 37 8.71 1.67 12.89
N GLY A 38 8.32 2.46 11.89
CA GLY A 38 9.16 2.76 10.74
C GLY A 38 9.25 1.61 9.74
N GLU A 39 8.26 0.71 9.68
CA GLU A 39 8.25 -0.45 8.77
C GLU A 39 8.36 -0.06 7.29
N GLN A 40 7.94 1.16 6.92
CA GLN A 40 8.13 1.70 5.57
C GLN A 40 9.60 1.97 5.22
N LYS A 41 10.50 2.00 6.20
CA LYS A 41 11.95 2.14 6.02
C LYS A 41 12.69 0.83 6.18
N ASP A 42 11.96 -0.25 6.45
CA ASP A 42 12.56 -1.56 6.58
C ASP A 42 13.24 -1.92 5.25
N PRO A 43 14.50 -2.37 5.25
CA PRO A 43 15.24 -2.61 4.00
C PRO A 43 14.51 -3.60 3.09
N LYS A 44 13.80 -4.57 3.66
CA LYS A 44 12.95 -5.50 2.91
C LYS A 44 11.79 -4.79 2.19
N TYR A 45 11.15 -3.81 2.83
CA TYR A 45 10.09 -3.02 2.20
C TYR A 45 10.64 -2.12 1.09
N LEU A 46 11.81 -1.51 1.31
CA LEU A 46 12.46 -0.66 0.33
C LEU A 46 12.84 -1.43 -0.94
N GLU A 47 13.38 -2.64 -0.79
CA GLU A 47 13.83 -3.46 -1.90
C GLU A 47 12.67 -4.12 -2.66
N GLU A 48 11.66 -4.65 -1.94
CA GLU A 48 10.59 -5.43 -2.55
C GLU A 48 9.36 -4.61 -2.94
N LYS A 49 9.09 -3.49 -2.27
CA LYS A 49 7.80 -2.78 -2.37
C LYS A 49 7.92 -1.34 -2.83
N GLN A 50 8.73 -0.54 -2.16
CA GLN A 50 8.75 0.90 -2.39
C GLN A 50 10.13 1.51 -2.11
N PRO A 51 10.91 1.87 -3.14
CA PRO A 51 12.31 2.27 -2.98
C PRO A 51 12.52 3.63 -2.28
N PHE A 52 11.47 4.45 -2.16
CA PHE A 52 11.49 5.76 -1.52
C PHE A 52 11.01 5.73 -0.05
N GLY A 53 10.59 4.57 0.46
CA GLY A 53 10.06 4.40 1.82
C GLY A 53 8.75 5.14 2.09
N VAL A 54 7.91 5.30 1.06
CA VAL A 54 6.59 5.93 1.17
C VAL A 54 5.47 4.90 1.03
N ILE A 55 4.27 5.28 1.50
CA ILE A 55 3.05 4.47 1.42
C ILE A 55 1.94 5.30 0.76
N PRO A 56 0.92 4.68 0.15
CA PRO A 56 0.67 3.24 -0.02
C PRO A 56 1.36 2.60 -1.24
N VAL A 57 1.43 1.28 -1.24
CA VAL A 57 1.76 0.45 -2.41
C VAL A 57 0.55 -0.40 -2.76
N LEU A 58 0.22 -0.48 -4.05
CA LEU A 58 -0.83 -1.37 -4.55
C LEU A 58 -0.19 -2.44 -5.43
N VAL A 59 -0.61 -3.68 -5.22
CA VAL A 59 -0.20 -4.84 -6.03
C VAL A 59 -1.45 -5.48 -6.60
N ASP A 60 -1.52 -5.60 -7.92
CA ASP A 60 -2.62 -6.26 -8.66
C ASP A 60 -2.03 -7.37 -9.53
N ASP A 61 -2.25 -8.64 -9.15
CA ASP A 61 -1.78 -9.82 -9.89
C ASP A 61 -0.30 -9.77 -10.33
N GLY A 62 0.57 -9.27 -9.45
CA GLY A 62 2.02 -9.14 -9.69
C GLY A 62 2.43 -7.79 -10.30
N PHE A 63 1.48 -6.96 -10.71
CA PHE A 63 1.73 -5.57 -11.10
C PHE A 63 1.76 -4.68 -9.86
N GLN A 64 2.92 -4.12 -9.54
CA GLN A 64 3.11 -3.24 -8.40
C GLN A 64 3.13 -1.78 -8.85
N ILE A 65 2.36 -0.93 -8.15
CA ILE A 65 2.34 0.51 -8.36
C ILE A 65 2.49 1.25 -7.03
N TYR A 66 3.24 2.34 -7.07
CA TYR A 66 3.43 3.27 -5.97
C TYR A 66 3.36 4.69 -6.50
N GLY A 67 2.92 5.61 -5.66
CA GLY A 67 3.01 7.04 -5.94
C GLY A 67 4.45 7.52 -5.80
N GLU A 68 4.76 8.56 -6.57
CA GLU A 68 5.95 9.41 -6.42
C GLU A 68 5.92 10.23 -5.13
#